data_AF-A0A6V7P2R3-F1
#
_entry.id   AF-A0A6V7P2R3-F1
#
_cell.length_a   1.000
_cell.length_b   1.000
_cell.length_c   1.000
_cell.angle_alpha   90.00
_cell.angle_beta   90.00
_cell.angle_gamma   90.00
#
_symmetry.space_group_name_H-M   'P 1'
#
loop_
_entity.id
_entity.type
_entity.pdbx_description
1 polymer ?
#
loop_
_entity_poly.entity_id
_entity_poly.type
_entity_poly.pdbx_seq_one_letter_code
_entity_poly.pdbx_strand_id
1 'polypeptide(L)'
;MATAGPSAPLGILFLSGLVFATILSANASDADVLLKFKAVISDPAGALRTWTADTAPCTPKADDSSWAGVICDNGTVLGLQLEGMRLSGTLDLGLLAGLAGLRTLSFMNNSFRGAMPDVKRLVGLRSIYLSMNQLSGPIAGDAFDGMWSLKKVHLSQNGFSGPIPASLAAAPKLLELKLDGNRFEGAIPDLRQKELQVVNVSGNSLEGPIPAALATMDADLFAGNKGLCGAPLGVPCASSSVSPSNKSSSSAMAVSLAIAVVATVGIVGLALLALRRQPSRVQEEQLGRLPSSKNSSAKKARTASYKENKLEEGPSADERQSESGRGSGSGSGRKSAAGATSKGGWCS
;
A
#
# COMPACT_ATOMS: atom_id res chain seq x y z
N MET A 1 -63.96 13.79 -73.84
CA MET A 1 -63.15 14.93 -73.38
C MET A 1 -62.47 14.46 -72.09
N ALA A 2 -61.15 14.28 -71.96
CA ALA A 2 -60.01 15.07 -72.46
C ALA A 2 -60.02 16.50 -71.86
N THR A 3 -58.92 17.03 -71.29
CA THR A 3 -57.48 16.76 -71.52
C THR A 3 -56.62 16.59 -70.24
N ALA A 4 -55.41 16.04 -70.38
CA ALA A 4 -54.29 16.20 -69.42
C ALA A 4 -53.57 17.56 -69.65
N GLY A 5 -52.56 18.04 -68.90
CA GLY A 5 -51.73 17.59 -67.75
C GLY A 5 -50.83 18.80 -67.34
N PRO A 6 -49.56 18.66 -66.86
CA PRO A 6 -48.82 17.50 -66.36
C PRO A 6 -47.98 17.78 -65.05
N SER A 7 -47.02 16.88 -64.76
CA SER A 7 -45.80 17.04 -63.91
C SER A 7 -45.88 17.11 -62.37
N ALA A 8 -44.75 16.75 -61.74
CA ALA A 8 -44.47 16.54 -60.31
C ALA A 8 -42.93 16.66 -60.10
N PRO A 9 -42.28 16.26 -58.97
CA PRO A 9 -42.74 16.04 -57.59
C PRO A 9 -41.92 16.88 -56.55
N LEU A 10 -42.22 16.73 -55.24
CA LEU A 10 -41.22 17.02 -54.18
C LEU A 10 -41.39 16.04 -53.02
N GLY A 11 -40.28 15.48 -52.53
CA GLY A 11 -40.28 14.46 -51.47
C GLY A 11 -40.21 15.05 -50.06
N ILE A 12 -41.00 14.50 -49.13
CA ILE A 12 -40.90 14.82 -47.70
C ILE A 12 -39.76 14.00 -47.11
N LEU A 13 -38.64 14.65 -46.81
CA LEU A 13 -37.46 14.04 -46.20
C LEU A 13 -37.72 13.67 -44.73
N PHE A 14 -37.13 12.54 -44.30
CA PHE A 14 -37.09 12.15 -42.89
C PHE A 14 -36.28 13.17 -42.07
N LEU A 15 -36.95 13.95 -41.23
CA LEU A 15 -36.32 14.64 -40.11
C LEU A 15 -36.32 13.74 -38.88
N SER A 16 -35.48 12.70 -38.91
CA SER A 16 -35.08 11.99 -37.70
C SER A 16 -34.27 12.95 -36.82
N GLY A 17 -34.93 13.51 -35.79
CA GLY A 17 -34.33 14.44 -34.83
C GLY A 17 -33.27 13.76 -33.95
N LEU A 18 -32.11 13.49 -34.53
CA LEU A 18 -30.99 12.85 -33.84
C LEU A 18 -30.32 13.89 -32.93
N VAL A 19 -30.84 14.00 -31.71
CA VAL A 19 -30.30 14.86 -30.66
C VAL A 19 -28.90 14.36 -30.31
N PHE A 20 -27.90 14.90 -31.00
CA PHE A 20 -26.50 14.66 -30.72
C PHE A 20 -26.17 15.36 -29.40
N ALA A 21 -26.37 14.65 -28.29
CA ALA A 21 -25.99 15.11 -26.97
C ALA A 21 -24.46 15.24 -26.92
N THR A 22 -23.95 16.42 -27.28
CA THR A 22 -22.56 16.77 -27.16
C THR A 22 -22.19 16.77 -25.68
N ILE A 23 -21.58 15.66 -25.25
CA ILE A 23 -20.95 15.57 -23.93
C ILE A 23 -19.76 16.54 -23.95
N LEU A 24 -20.04 17.78 -23.57
CA LEU A 24 -19.03 18.74 -23.17
C LEU A 24 -18.36 18.17 -21.94
N SER A 25 -17.24 17.48 -22.15
CA SER A 25 -16.29 17.16 -21.08
C SER A 25 -15.70 18.47 -20.58
N ALA A 26 -16.42 19.12 -19.65
CA ALA A 26 -15.89 20.26 -18.93
C ALA A 26 -14.59 19.83 -18.26
N ASN A 27 -13.48 20.42 -18.68
CA ASN A 27 -12.20 20.18 -18.03
C ASN A 27 -12.35 20.64 -16.58
N ALA A 28 -12.20 19.71 -15.64
CA ALA A 28 -12.24 20.02 -14.21
C ALA A 28 -11.14 21.06 -13.91
N SER A 29 -11.46 22.08 -13.13
CA SER A 29 -10.47 23.07 -12.72
C SER A 29 -9.43 22.46 -11.79
N ASP A 30 -8.26 23.08 -11.68
CA ASP A 30 -7.25 22.69 -10.68
C ASP A 30 -7.86 22.64 -9.26
N ALA A 31 -8.82 23.52 -8.96
CA ALA A 31 -9.58 23.52 -7.71
C ALA A 31 -10.45 22.25 -7.55
N ASP A 32 -11.21 21.85 -8.58
CA ASP A 32 -12.04 20.64 -8.57
C ASP A 32 -11.20 19.37 -8.35
N VAL A 33 -10.02 19.32 -8.98
CA VAL A 33 -9.09 18.19 -8.86
C VAL A 33 -8.52 18.11 -7.44
N LEU A 34 -8.07 19.24 -6.90
CA LEU A 34 -7.52 19.31 -5.55
C LEU A 34 -8.60 19.09 -4.46
N LEU A 35 -9.85 19.51 -4.65
CA LEU A 35 -10.94 19.23 -3.72
C LEU A 35 -11.33 17.76 -3.70
N LYS A 36 -11.32 17.07 -4.85
CA LYS A 36 -11.49 15.61 -4.92
C LYS A 36 -10.35 14.88 -4.20
N PHE A 37 -9.11 15.34 -4.34
CA PHE A 37 -7.96 14.79 -3.64
C PHE A 37 -8.02 15.05 -2.12
N LYS A 38 -8.43 16.24 -1.68
CA LYS A 38 -8.69 16.55 -0.27
C LYS A 38 -9.74 15.63 0.36
N ALA A 39 -10.77 15.24 -0.39
CA ALA A 39 -11.83 14.37 0.11
C ALA A 39 -11.39 12.94 0.49
N VAL A 40 -10.22 12.47 0.03
CA VAL A 40 -9.64 11.18 0.42
C VAL A 40 -8.55 11.27 1.51
N ILE A 41 -8.16 12.48 1.91
CA ILE A 41 -7.17 12.73 2.97
C ILE A 41 -7.88 12.88 4.32
N SER A 42 -7.37 12.19 5.34
CA SER A 42 -7.76 12.44 6.72
C SER A 42 -6.93 13.60 7.29
N ASP A 43 -7.59 14.76 7.43
CA ASP A 43 -7.05 15.99 8.03
C ASP A 43 -7.75 16.31 9.36
N PRO A 44 -7.36 15.66 10.47
CA PRO A 44 -7.93 15.92 11.80
C PRO A 44 -7.49 17.27 12.40
N ALA A 45 -6.53 17.96 11.77
CA ALA A 45 -5.97 19.22 12.26
C ALA A 45 -6.54 20.47 11.56
N GLY A 46 -7.30 20.30 10.47
CA GLY A 46 -7.74 21.40 9.62
C GLY A 46 -6.58 22.12 8.93
N ALA A 47 -5.51 21.39 8.58
CA ALA A 47 -4.37 21.91 7.84
C ALA A 47 -4.80 22.40 6.44
N LEU A 48 -5.65 21.64 5.75
CA LEU A 48 -6.18 21.92 4.41
C LEU A 48 -7.43 22.82 4.44
N ARG A 49 -7.69 23.53 5.56
CA ARG A 49 -8.92 24.35 5.73
C ARG A 49 -9.11 25.45 4.68
N THR A 50 -8.04 25.98 4.10
CA THR A 50 -8.11 27.03 3.06
C THR A 50 -8.41 26.50 1.66
N TRP A 51 -8.43 25.18 1.46
CA TRP A 51 -8.84 24.58 0.20
C TRP A 51 -10.38 24.57 0.12
N THR A 52 -10.98 25.57 -0.53
CA THR A 52 -12.44 25.81 -0.54
C THR A 52 -12.96 26.09 -1.95
N ALA A 53 -14.22 25.73 -2.23
CA ALA A 53 -14.80 25.83 -3.59
C ALA A 53 -15.09 27.26 -4.08
N ASP A 54 -15.02 28.25 -3.19
CA ASP A 54 -15.18 29.67 -3.46
C ASP A 54 -13.85 30.40 -3.75
N THR A 55 -12.70 29.74 -3.59
CA THR A 55 -11.37 30.32 -3.80
C THR A 55 -10.57 29.55 -4.86
N ALA A 56 -9.69 30.24 -5.58
CA ALA A 56 -8.79 29.61 -6.55
C ALA A 56 -7.46 29.22 -5.86
N PRO A 57 -6.92 28.01 -6.12
CA PRO A 57 -5.64 27.57 -5.53
C PRO A 57 -4.49 28.49 -5.91
N CYS A 58 -4.42 28.92 -7.16
CA CYS A 58 -3.40 29.83 -7.67
C CYS A 58 -4.01 31.17 -8.09
N THR A 59 -3.30 32.26 -7.83
CA THR A 59 -3.73 33.61 -8.21
C THR A 59 -3.24 33.96 -9.62
N PRO A 60 -4.05 34.62 -10.47
CA PRO A 60 -3.58 35.02 -11.80
C PRO A 60 -2.45 36.05 -11.73
N LYS A 61 -1.33 35.77 -12.41
CA LYS A 61 -0.14 36.65 -12.53
C LYS A 61 0.70 36.83 -11.25
N ALA A 62 0.56 35.94 -10.27
CA ALA A 62 1.53 35.79 -9.18
C ALA A 62 1.79 34.31 -8.93
N ASP A 63 2.96 34.00 -8.36
CA ASP A 63 3.33 32.64 -7.95
C ASP A 63 2.81 32.31 -6.53
N ASP A 64 2.05 33.23 -5.94
CA ASP A 64 1.41 33.09 -4.63
C ASP A 64 0.11 32.27 -4.70
N SER A 65 -0.01 31.34 -3.76
CA SER A 65 -1.21 30.52 -3.54
C SER A 65 -2.05 31.02 -2.36
N SER A 66 -3.37 30.91 -2.49
CA SER A 66 -4.29 31.08 -1.34
C SER A 66 -4.50 29.79 -0.53
N TRP A 67 -4.10 28.63 -1.08
CA TRP A 67 -4.34 27.30 -0.53
C TRP A 67 -3.09 26.77 0.18
N ALA A 68 -3.26 26.24 1.39
CA ALA A 68 -2.16 25.80 2.23
C ALA A 68 -1.32 24.72 1.52
N GLY A 69 -0.04 25.01 1.31
CA GLY A 69 0.92 24.09 0.69
C GLY A 69 0.69 23.80 -0.80
N VAL A 70 -0.10 24.60 -1.52
CA VAL A 70 -0.12 24.55 -3.00
C VAL A 70 0.98 25.46 -3.53
N ILE A 71 1.75 24.98 -4.51
CA ILE A 71 2.81 25.73 -5.20
C ILE A 71 2.28 26.10 -6.60
N CYS A 72 2.44 27.38 -6.96
CA CYS A 72 1.96 27.92 -8.22
C CYS A 72 3.11 28.35 -9.14
N ASP A 73 2.82 28.40 -10.45
CA ASP A 73 3.68 28.95 -11.51
C ASP A 73 2.75 29.67 -12.48
N ASN A 74 2.82 31.01 -12.53
CA ASN A 74 2.00 31.85 -13.42
C ASN A 74 0.49 31.49 -13.41
N GLY A 75 -0.07 31.29 -12.21
CA GLY A 75 -1.49 30.94 -12.02
C GLY A 75 -1.86 29.46 -12.25
N THR A 76 -0.91 28.57 -12.55
CA THR A 76 -1.14 27.10 -12.69
C THR A 76 -0.60 26.35 -11.47
N VAL A 77 -1.23 25.25 -11.05
CA VAL A 77 -0.68 24.40 -9.97
C VAL A 77 0.59 23.68 -10.44
N LEU A 78 1.74 24.10 -9.91
CA LEU A 78 3.06 23.50 -10.13
C LEU A 78 3.35 22.34 -9.17
N GLY A 79 2.79 22.36 -7.96
CA GLY A 79 3.10 21.34 -6.96
C GLY A 79 2.27 21.38 -5.69
N LEU A 80 2.47 20.37 -4.86
CA LEU A 80 1.97 20.30 -3.49
C LEU A 80 3.13 20.08 -2.52
N GLN A 81 3.11 20.80 -1.39
CA GLN A 81 4.03 20.68 -0.27
C GLN A 81 3.23 20.65 1.04
N LEU A 82 2.78 19.46 1.41
CA LEU A 82 1.91 19.21 2.56
C LEU A 82 2.68 18.57 3.72
N GLU A 83 3.84 19.12 4.04
CA GLU A 83 4.81 18.53 4.97
C GLU A 83 4.49 18.82 6.45
N GLY A 84 4.67 17.85 7.34
CA GLY A 84 4.49 18.04 8.78
C GLY A 84 3.05 18.29 9.24
N MET A 85 2.07 18.19 8.33
CA MET A 85 0.69 18.67 8.52
C MET A 85 -0.21 17.72 9.35
N ARG A 86 0.32 16.59 9.84
CA ARG A 86 -0.41 15.53 10.55
C ARG A 86 -1.53 14.88 9.72
N LEU A 87 -1.38 14.90 8.40
CA LEU A 87 -2.29 14.26 7.46
C LEU A 87 -2.13 12.74 7.53
N SER A 88 -3.20 12.00 7.27
CA SER A 88 -3.19 10.55 7.28
C SER A 88 -4.19 9.94 6.28
N GLY A 89 -4.20 8.61 6.19
CA GLY A 89 -4.99 7.86 5.22
C GLY A 89 -4.11 7.24 4.13
N THR A 90 -4.69 6.97 2.97
CA THR A 90 -4.02 6.38 1.80
C THR A 90 -3.96 7.40 0.67
N LEU A 91 -2.80 7.57 0.03
CA LEU A 91 -2.63 8.51 -1.07
C LEU A 91 -3.17 7.94 -2.39
N ASP A 92 -4.21 8.55 -2.96
CA ASP A 92 -4.58 8.36 -4.37
C ASP A 92 -4.07 9.54 -5.19
N LEU A 93 -2.81 9.43 -5.63
CA LEU A 93 -2.19 10.43 -6.51
C LEU A 93 -2.71 10.35 -7.95
N GLY A 94 -3.46 9.29 -8.31
CA GLY A 94 -4.13 9.16 -9.59
C GLY A 94 -5.25 10.20 -9.79
N LEU A 95 -5.80 10.75 -8.71
CA LEU A 95 -6.74 11.88 -8.76
C LEU A 95 -6.08 13.15 -9.32
N LEU A 96 -4.78 13.36 -9.04
CA LEU A 96 -4.03 14.57 -9.41
C LEU A 96 -3.64 14.62 -10.89
N ALA A 97 -3.93 13.57 -11.68
CA ALA A 97 -3.55 13.47 -13.09
C ALA A 97 -4.22 14.51 -14.02
N GLY A 98 -5.21 15.27 -13.54
CA GLY A 98 -5.75 16.44 -14.24
C GLY A 98 -4.84 17.67 -14.22
N LEU A 99 -3.92 17.77 -13.25
CA LEU A 99 -3.05 18.93 -13.04
C LEU A 99 -1.87 18.91 -14.03
N ALA A 100 -2.10 19.38 -15.25
CA ALA A 100 -1.08 19.40 -16.32
C ALA A 100 0.20 20.17 -15.94
N GLY A 101 0.10 21.15 -15.04
CA GLY A 101 1.23 21.91 -14.47
C GLY A 101 2.11 21.12 -13.49
N LEU A 102 1.63 20.01 -12.92
CA LEU A 102 2.25 19.37 -11.74
C LEU A 102 3.67 18.84 -12.00
N ARG A 103 4.64 19.31 -11.21
CA ARG A 103 6.06 18.91 -11.23
C ARG A 103 6.58 18.41 -9.87
N THR A 104 6.00 18.86 -8.76
CA THR A 104 6.51 18.54 -7.41
C THR A 104 5.40 18.03 -6.51
N LEU A 105 5.65 16.92 -5.82
CA LEU A 105 4.79 16.40 -4.75
C LEU A 105 5.63 16.10 -3.51
N SER A 106 5.34 16.80 -2.41
CA SER A 106 5.89 16.52 -1.09
C SER A 106 4.77 16.28 -0.08
N PHE A 107 4.83 15.12 0.56
CA PHE A 107 3.94 14.68 1.64
C PHE A 107 4.76 14.23 2.86
N MET A 108 6.00 14.70 2.99
CA MET A 108 6.94 14.25 4.02
C MET A 108 6.44 14.51 5.45
N ASN A 109 6.90 13.69 6.39
CA ASN A 109 6.64 13.86 7.83
C ASN A 109 5.13 13.89 8.17
N ASN A 110 4.41 12.85 7.75
CA ASN A 110 2.97 12.68 7.97
C ASN A 110 2.67 11.26 8.48
N SER A 111 1.40 10.87 8.47
CA SER A 111 0.95 9.51 8.82
C SER A 111 0.16 8.87 7.67
N PHE A 112 0.61 9.07 6.43
CA PHE A 112 0.11 8.32 5.28
C PHE A 112 0.57 6.86 5.34
N ARG A 113 -0.31 5.94 4.98
CA ARG A 113 -0.14 4.48 5.11
C ARG A 113 -0.61 3.75 3.85
N GLY A 114 -0.27 2.46 3.75
CA GLY A 114 -0.58 1.62 2.60
C GLY A 114 0.61 1.50 1.63
N ALA A 115 0.36 1.01 0.42
CA ALA A 115 1.39 0.80 -0.59
C ALA A 115 1.94 2.13 -1.18
N MET A 116 2.95 2.04 -2.03
CA MET A 116 3.38 3.15 -2.88
C MET A 116 2.19 3.59 -3.77
N PRO A 117 1.82 4.89 -3.78
CA PRO A 117 0.76 5.37 -4.67
C PRO A 117 1.15 5.28 -6.15
N ASP A 118 0.16 5.11 -7.04
CA ASP A 118 0.41 5.18 -8.49
C ASP A 118 0.82 6.59 -8.90
N VAL A 119 1.99 6.68 -9.54
CA VAL A 119 2.59 7.92 -10.05
C VAL A 119 2.78 7.91 -11.56
N LYS A 120 2.53 6.78 -12.24
CA LYS A 120 2.76 6.63 -13.70
C LYS A 120 1.93 7.60 -14.51
N ARG A 121 0.71 7.90 -14.04
CA ARG A 121 -0.21 8.88 -14.65
C ARG A 121 0.26 10.33 -14.50
N LEU A 122 1.26 10.61 -13.66
CA LEU A 122 1.83 11.93 -13.43
C LEU A 122 3.11 12.13 -14.26
N VAL A 123 3.04 11.91 -15.58
CA VAL A 123 4.21 11.90 -16.50
C VAL A 123 5.04 13.20 -16.52
N GLY A 124 4.46 14.32 -16.10
CA GLY A 124 5.15 15.61 -15.96
C GLY A 124 5.96 15.77 -14.67
N LEU A 125 5.83 14.85 -13.70
CA LEU A 125 6.42 14.96 -12.38
C LEU A 125 7.96 14.91 -12.43
N ARG A 126 8.59 15.75 -11.61
CA ARG A 126 10.04 15.91 -11.48
C ARG A 126 10.55 15.50 -10.11
N SER A 127 9.76 15.74 -9.06
CA SER A 127 10.16 15.44 -7.68
C SER A 127 9.01 14.80 -6.92
N ILE A 128 9.29 13.68 -6.25
CA ILE A 128 8.40 13.05 -5.30
C ILE A 128 9.11 12.80 -3.96
N TYR A 129 8.49 13.30 -2.88
CA TYR A 129 9.00 13.19 -1.52
C TYR A 129 7.90 12.61 -0.61
N LEU A 130 8.05 11.35 -0.22
CA LEU A 130 7.15 10.62 0.68
C LEU A 130 7.84 10.20 1.99
N SER A 131 9.09 10.63 2.21
CA SER A 131 9.88 10.25 3.38
C SER A 131 9.20 10.56 4.72
N MET A 132 9.51 9.78 5.76
CA MET A 132 8.93 9.92 7.10
C MET A 132 7.40 9.78 7.08
N ASN A 133 6.94 8.59 6.69
CA ASN A 133 5.53 8.20 6.68
C ASN A 133 5.39 6.72 7.13
N GLN A 134 4.18 6.16 7.02
CA GLN A 134 3.85 4.77 7.37
C GLN A 134 3.54 3.93 6.11
N LEU A 135 4.06 4.34 4.95
CA LEU A 135 3.90 3.60 3.69
C LEU A 135 4.71 2.30 3.76
N SER A 136 4.21 1.21 3.20
CA SER A 136 4.83 -0.11 3.36
C SER A 136 4.43 -1.15 2.30
N GLY A 137 5.19 -2.24 2.27
CA GLY A 137 5.04 -3.32 1.29
C GLY A 137 5.91 -3.11 0.04
N PRO A 138 5.79 -3.98 -0.96
CA PRO A 138 6.59 -3.92 -2.18
C PRO A 138 6.20 -2.74 -3.06
N ILE A 139 7.19 -2.14 -3.71
CA ILE A 139 6.97 -1.21 -4.83
C ILE A 139 7.06 -2.02 -6.13
N ALA A 140 6.10 -1.84 -7.04
CA ALA A 140 6.10 -2.55 -8.32
C ALA A 140 7.36 -2.20 -9.14
N GLY A 141 7.96 -3.18 -9.82
CA GLY A 141 9.22 -2.98 -10.56
C GLY A 141 9.13 -1.92 -11.66
N ASP A 142 7.92 -1.74 -12.21
CA ASP A 142 7.54 -0.80 -13.27
C ASP A 142 6.93 0.51 -12.73
N ALA A 143 6.97 0.77 -11.42
CA ALA A 143 6.26 1.87 -10.75
C ALA A 143 6.59 3.28 -11.30
N PHE A 144 7.78 3.46 -11.89
CA PHE A 144 8.26 4.74 -12.43
C PHE A 144 8.39 4.75 -13.97
N ASP A 145 7.80 3.75 -14.66
CA ASP A 145 7.83 3.67 -16.12
C ASP A 145 7.19 4.92 -16.76
N GLY A 146 7.80 5.40 -17.84
CA GLY A 146 7.37 6.60 -18.56
C GLY A 146 7.70 7.94 -17.87
N MET A 147 8.23 7.95 -16.64
CA MET A 147 8.50 9.18 -15.89
C MET A 147 9.79 9.90 -16.34
N TRP A 148 9.93 10.23 -17.63
CA TRP A 148 11.15 10.80 -18.24
C TRP A 148 11.55 12.20 -17.76
N SER A 149 10.75 12.82 -16.90
CA SER A 149 11.02 14.11 -16.25
C SER A 149 11.51 13.97 -14.79
N LEU A 150 11.47 12.76 -14.23
CA LEU A 150 11.77 12.50 -12.82
C LEU A 150 13.25 12.74 -12.50
N LYS A 151 13.49 13.52 -11.44
CA LYS A 151 14.79 13.97 -10.95
C LYS A 151 15.04 13.58 -9.49
N LYS A 152 14.02 13.59 -8.64
CA LYS A 152 14.17 13.31 -7.20
C LYS A 152 13.11 12.34 -6.70
N VAL A 153 13.55 11.29 -6.02
CA VAL A 153 12.70 10.26 -5.40
C VAL A 153 13.19 10.05 -3.97
N HIS A 154 12.50 10.62 -2.98
CA HIS A 154 12.81 10.42 -1.56
C HIS A 154 11.67 9.66 -0.89
N LEU A 155 11.96 8.44 -0.43
CA LEU A 155 11.05 7.50 0.22
C LEU A 155 11.58 7.05 1.60
N SER A 156 12.63 7.70 2.11
CA SER A 156 13.34 7.37 3.35
C SER A 156 12.43 7.25 4.58
N GLN A 157 12.80 6.45 5.57
CA GLN A 157 12.07 6.29 6.84
C GLN A 157 10.59 5.95 6.59
N ASN A 158 10.38 4.80 5.95
CA ASN A 158 9.09 4.17 5.69
C ASN A 158 9.23 2.65 5.96
N GLY A 159 8.21 1.87 5.60
CA GLY A 159 8.18 0.42 5.70
C GLY A 159 8.19 -0.31 4.35
N PHE A 160 8.71 0.30 3.27
CA PHE A 160 8.79 -0.35 1.95
C PHE A 160 9.69 -1.59 2.02
N SER A 161 9.40 -2.61 1.21
CA SER A 161 10.07 -3.92 1.25
C SER A 161 10.28 -4.54 -0.13
N GLY A 162 10.99 -5.67 -0.22
CA GLY A 162 11.30 -6.30 -1.51
C GLY A 162 12.28 -5.49 -2.38
N PRO A 163 12.38 -5.76 -3.68
CA PRO A 163 13.40 -5.15 -4.54
C PRO A 163 13.16 -3.66 -4.81
N ILE A 164 14.26 -2.92 -4.99
CA ILE A 164 14.21 -1.55 -5.52
C ILE A 164 13.71 -1.61 -6.99
N PRO A 165 12.69 -0.81 -7.40
CA PRO A 165 12.15 -0.86 -8.74
C PRO A 165 13.17 -0.61 -9.86
N ALA A 166 13.27 -1.55 -10.80
CA ALA A 166 14.15 -1.43 -11.97
C ALA A 166 13.83 -0.22 -12.85
N SER A 167 12.57 0.23 -12.88
CA SER A 167 12.14 1.47 -13.53
C SER A 167 12.89 2.72 -13.06
N LEU A 168 13.45 2.74 -11.84
CA LEU A 168 14.32 3.83 -11.37
C LEU A 168 15.67 3.89 -12.11
N ALA A 169 16.19 2.76 -12.60
CA ALA A 169 17.37 2.75 -13.47
C ALA A 169 17.05 3.23 -14.90
N ALA A 170 15.79 3.16 -15.32
CA ALA A 170 15.32 3.66 -16.61
C ALA A 170 14.99 5.16 -16.62
N ALA A 171 14.84 5.81 -15.46
CA ALA A 171 14.53 7.24 -15.35
C ALA A 171 15.75 8.11 -15.73
N PRO A 172 15.80 8.75 -16.91
CA PRO A 172 17.06 9.22 -17.51
C PRO A 172 17.61 10.51 -16.91
N LYS A 173 16.84 11.20 -16.05
CA LYS A 173 17.18 12.49 -15.43
C LYS A 173 17.27 12.41 -13.90
N LEU A 174 17.32 11.21 -13.33
CA LEU A 174 17.39 10.99 -11.90
C LEU A 174 18.71 11.58 -11.34
N LEU A 175 18.57 12.50 -10.38
CA LEU A 175 19.66 13.19 -9.69
C LEU A 175 19.80 12.71 -8.24
N GLU A 176 18.67 12.44 -7.57
CA GLU A 176 18.63 12.04 -6.17
C GLU A 176 17.66 10.87 -5.95
N LEU A 177 18.17 9.81 -5.33
CA LEU A 177 17.40 8.68 -4.84
C LEU A 177 17.69 8.49 -3.35
N LYS A 178 16.68 8.60 -2.50
CA LYS A 178 16.82 8.35 -1.06
C LYS A 178 15.79 7.32 -0.62
N LEU A 179 16.27 6.16 -0.19
CA LEU A 179 15.51 4.98 0.20
C LEU A 179 15.89 4.50 1.61
N ASP A 180 16.71 5.27 2.32
CA ASP A 180 17.29 4.92 3.61
C ASP A 180 16.25 4.64 4.72
N GLY A 181 16.57 3.75 5.66
CA GLY A 181 15.67 3.38 6.75
C GLY A 181 14.35 2.77 6.25
N ASN A 182 14.45 1.76 5.39
CA ASN A 182 13.33 0.95 4.90
C ASN A 182 13.66 -0.55 5.08
N ARG A 183 12.97 -1.44 4.37
CA ARG A 183 13.22 -2.89 4.35
C ARG A 183 13.43 -3.40 2.92
N PHE A 184 14.02 -2.60 2.04
CA PHE A 184 14.35 -3.07 0.68
C PHE A 184 15.35 -4.22 0.72
N GLU A 185 15.20 -5.16 -0.21
CA GLU A 185 15.87 -6.46 -0.29
C GLU A 185 16.48 -6.68 -1.68
N GLY A 186 17.39 -7.65 -1.82
CA GLY A 186 18.03 -7.96 -3.10
C GLY A 186 19.07 -6.92 -3.54
N ALA A 187 19.41 -6.93 -4.83
CA ALA A 187 20.46 -6.09 -5.39
C ALA A 187 20.02 -4.64 -5.68
N ILE A 188 20.96 -3.70 -5.56
CA ILE A 188 20.79 -2.33 -6.06
C ILE A 188 20.75 -2.37 -7.61
N PRO A 189 19.73 -1.80 -8.27
CA PRO A 189 19.68 -1.70 -9.72
C PRO A 189 20.88 -0.93 -10.32
N ASP A 190 21.19 -1.19 -11.58
CA ASP A 190 22.33 -0.58 -12.29
C ASP A 190 22.02 0.88 -12.68
N LEU A 191 22.12 1.78 -11.71
CA LEU A 191 21.83 3.22 -11.83
C LEU A 191 22.93 3.94 -12.62
N ARG A 192 22.81 3.98 -13.96
CA ARG A 192 23.81 4.55 -14.89
C ARG A 192 23.55 6.01 -15.30
N GLN A 193 22.70 6.74 -14.59
CA GLN A 193 22.39 8.14 -14.90
C GLN A 193 23.62 9.05 -14.72
N LYS A 194 24.01 9.78 -15.77
CA LYS A 194 25.23 10.62 -15.76
C LYS A 194 25.19 11.82 -14.82
N GLU A 195 24.00 12.29 -14.45
CA GLU A 195 23.79 13.44 -13.55
C GLU A 195 23.44 13.00 -12.12
N LEU A 196 23.57 11.71 -11.79
CA LEU A 196 23.20 11.15 -10.49
C LEU A 196 24.16 11.63 -9.39
N GLN A 197 23.62 12.36 -8.40
CA GLN A 197 24.40 13.07 -7.39
C GLN A 197 24.39 12.33 -6.04
N VAL A 198 23.24 11.75 -5.66
CA VAL A 198 23.05 11.08 -4.37
C VAL A 198 22.19 9.83 -4.55
N VAL A 199 22.71 8.68 -4.11
CA VAL A 199 21.93 7.47 -3.86
C VAL A 199 22.13 7.08 -2.40
N ASN A 200 21.13 7.30 -1.55
CA ASN A 200 21.13 6.81 -0.17
C ASN A 200 20.23 5.57 -0.06
N VAL A 201 20.80 4.43 0.33
CA VAL A 201 20.10 3.16 0.55
C VAL A 201 20.43 2.56 1.92
N SER A 202 21.10 3.31 2.80
CA SER A 202 21.52 2.87 4.13
C SER A 202 20.37 2.38 5.01
N GLY A 203 20.65 1.45 5.93
CA GLY A 203 19.64 0.90 6.84
C GLY A 203 18.51 0.15 6.11
N ASN A 204 18.85 -0.69 5.14
CA ASN A 204 17.95 -1.63 4.46
C ASN A 204 18.48 -3.08 4.60
N SER A 205 17.91 -4.03 3.86
CA SER A 205 18.31 -5.44 3.81
C SER A 205 18.87 -5.83 2.43
N LEU A 206 19.57 -4.90 1.76
CA LEU A 206 20.12 -5.10 0.41
C LEU A 206 21.35 -6.01 0.42
N GLU A 207 21.57 -6.66 -0.72
CA GLU A 207 22.62 -7.67 -0.91
C GLU A 207 23.33 -7.60 -2.27
N GLY A 208 24.53 -8.17 -2.34
CA GLY A 208 25.32 -8.26 -3.57
C GLY A 208 26.23 -7.04 -3.82
N PRO A 209 26.84 -6.95 -5.03
CA PRO A 209 27.78 -5.89 -5.35
C PRO A 209 27.08 -4.54 -5.50
N ILE A 210 27.66 -3.50 -4.90
CA ILE A 210 27.29 -2.11 -5.19
C ILE A 210 27.65 -1.81 -6.67
N PRO A 211 26.72 -1.29 -7.49
CA PRO A 211 27.00 -0.95 -8.89
C PRO A 211 28.17 0.01 -9.04
N ALA A 212 29.05 -0.24 -10.02
CA ALA A 212 30.30 0.50 -10.20
C ALA A 212 30.09 2.02 -10.42
N ALA A 213 28.93 2.44 -10.94
CA ALA A 213 28.56 3.86 -11.08
C ALA A 213 28.39 4.58 -9.73
N LEU A 214 28.21 3.85 -8.63
CA LEU A 214 28.03 4.35 -7.27
C LEU A 214 29.29 4.21 -6.41
N ALA A 215 30.35 3.56 -6.93
CA ALA A 215 31.55 3.19 -6.18
C ALA A 215 32.37 4.38 -5.62
N THR A 216 32.12 5.59 -6.11
CA THR A 216 32.76 6.84 -5.66
C THR A 216 31.87 7.70 -4.75
N MET A 217 30.67 7.22 -4.39
CA MET A 217 29.83 7.87 -3.38
C MET A 217 30.32 7.54 -1.96
N ASP A 218 29.81 8.26 -0.96
CA ASP A 218 30.17 8.00 0.44
C ASP A 218 29.74 6.61 0.90
N ALA A 219 30.54 5.95 1.74
CA ALA A 219 30.25 4.63 2.29
C ALA A 219 29.03 4.63 3.23
N ASP A 220 28.79 5.73 3.95
CA ASP A 220 27.67 5.85 4.87
C ASP A 220 26.31 5.76 4.16
N LEU A 221 26.25 6.13 2.87
CA LEU A 221 25.05 6.02 2.03
C LEU A 221 24.61 4.57 1.75
N PHE A 222 25.47 3.59 2.03
CA PHE A 222 25.20 2.15 1.85
C PHE A 222 25.22 1.37 3.18
N ALA A 223 25.63 2.01 4.27
CA ALA A 223 25.84 1.39 5.58
C ALA A 223 24.60 0.68 6.15
N GLY A 224 24.80 -0.29 7.05
CA GLY A 224 23.73 -1.08 7.67
C GLY A 224 23.18 -2.23 6.83
N ASN A 225 23.34 -2.20 5.50
CA ASN A 225 22.99 -3.31 4.61
C ASN A 225 24.01 -4.45 4.73
N LYS A 226 23.68 -5.51 5.48
CA LYS A 226 24.62 -6.60 5.79
C LYS A 226 25.02 -7.48 4.60
N GLY A 227 24.28 -7.45 3.49
CA GLY A 227 24.58 -8.23 2.30
C GLY A 227 25.38 -7.49 1.23
N LEU A 228 25.55 -6.16 1.34
CA LEU A 228 26.23 -5.37 0.32
C LEU A 228 27.76 -5.55 0.37
N CYS A 229 28.38 -5.53 -0.81
CA CYS A 229 29.82 -5.67 -0.97
C CYS A 229 30.37 -4.77 -2.10
N GLY A 230 31.69 -4.65 -2.18
CA GLY A 230 32.40 -3.79 -3.12
C GLY A 230 32.69 -2.39 -2.57
N ALA A 231 33.18 -1.50 -3.43
CA ALA A 231 33.33 -0.08 -3.13
C ALA A 231 31.96 0.62 -3.19
N PRO A 232 31.67 1.63 -2.34
CA PRO A 232 32.60 2.27 -1.39
C PRO A 232 32.82 1.52 -0.06
N LEU A 233 32.03 0.50 0.28
CA LEU A 233 32.09 -0.18 1.59
C LEU A 233 33.42 -0.92 1.88
N GLY A 234 34.20 -1.26 0.86
CA GLY A 234 35.48 -1.97 1.00
C GLY A 234 35.35 -3.45 1.38
N VAL A 235 34.15 -3.93 1.67
CA VAL A 235 33.83 -5.34 1.93
C VAL A 235 34.09 -6.16 0.66
N PRO A 236 34.97 -7.18 0.67
CA PRO A 236 35.18 -8.02 -0.50
C PRO A 236 33.89 -8.74 -0.89
N CYS A 237 33.45 -8.57 -2.14
CA CYS A 237 32.42 -9.45 -2.68
C CYS A 237 32.96 -10.89 -2.73
N ALA A 238 32.16 -11.84 -2.24
CA ALA A 238 32.44 -13.24 -2.48
C ALA A 238 32.38 -13.48 -3.99
N SER A 239 33.55 -13.64 -4.62
CA SER A 239 33.65 -14.08 -6.01
C SER A 239 32.80 -15.32 -6.20
N SER A 240 32.04 -15.39 -7.30
CA SER A 240 31.28 -16.58 -7.69
C SER A 240 32.20 -17.70 -8.19
N SER A 241 33.16 -18.11 -7.35
CA SER A 241 33.78 -19.43 -7.43
C SER A 241 32.68 -20.44 -7.15
N VAL A 242 32.05 -20.90 -8.25
CA VAL A 242 31.26 -22.13 -8.27
C VAL A 242 32.23 -23.27 -7.96
N SER A 243 32.48 -23.48 -6.66
CA SER A 243 33.02 -24.74 -6.17
C SER A 243 32.11 -25.83 -6.71
N PRO A 244 32.61 -26.79 -7.51
CA PRO A 244 31.77 -27.85 -8.04
C PRO A 244 31.24 -28.66 -6.85
N SER A 245 29.97 -28.46 -6.53
CA SER A 245 29.25 -29.10 -5.43
C SER A 245 28.98 -30.56 -5.79
N ASN A 246 30.05 -31.35 -5.80
CA ASN A 246 30.07 -32.75 -6.21
C ASN A 246 29.36 -33.63 -5.17
N LYS A 247 28.02 -33.54 -5.14
CA LYS A 247 27.11 -34.37 -4.38
C LYS A 247 25.96 -34.82 -5.27
N SER A 248 26.21 -35.97 -5.91
CA SER A 248 25.26 -36.96 -6.42
C SER A 248 23.84 -36.49 -6.73
N SER A 249 23.46 -36.58 -8.01
CA SER A 249 22.07 -36.81 -8.40
C SER A 249 21.47 -37.97 -7.59
N SER A 250 20.24 -37.81 -7.10
CA SER A 250 19.36 -38.94 -6.77
C SER A 250 17.90 -38.46 -6.78
N SER A 251 17.11 -38.99 -7.71
CA SER A 251 15.71 -38.59 -7.97
C SER A 251 14.71 -39.23 -6.97
N ALA A 252 14.99 -39.09 -5.68
CA ALA A 252 14.36 -39.83 -4.58
C ALA A 252 12.93 -39.38 -4.16
N MET A 253 12.19 -38.66 -5.01
CA MET A 253 10.79 -38.27 -4.72
C MET A 253 9.72 -39.02 -5.54
N ALA A 254 10.07 -39.66 -6.65
CA ALA A 254 9.09 -40.39 -7.48
C ALA A 254 8.72 -41.77 -6.92
N VAL A 255 9.67 -42.48 -6.32
CA VAL A 255 9.50 -43.88 -5.88
C VAL A 255 8.65 -43.99 -4.60
N SER A 256 8.80 -43.03 -3.68
CA SER A 256 8.16 -43.03 -2.36
C SER A 256 6.63 -43.02 -2.41
N LEU A 257 6.05 -42.31 -3.39
CA LEU A 257 4.59 -42.18 -3.52
C LEU A 257 3.94 -43.47 -4.06
N ALA A 258 4.61 -44.17 -4.99
CA ALA A 258 4.10 -45.40 -5.58
C ALA A 258 3.94 -46.53 -4.52
N ILE A 259 4.91 -46.65 -3.61
CA ILE A 259 4.88 -47.65 -2.53
C ILE A 259 3.68 -47.42 -1.59
N ALA A 260 3.38 -46.17 -1.24
CA ALA A 260 2.23 -45.83 -0.40
C ALA A 260 0.88 -46.17 -1.05
N VAL A 261 0.75 -45.94 -2.37
CA VAL A 261 -0.47 -46.29 -3.13
C VAL A 261 -0.65 -47.81 -3.22
N VAL A 262 0.41 -48.58 -3.50
CA VAL A 262 0.34 -50.05 -3.54
C VAL A 262 -0.03 -50.63 -2.17
N ALA A 263 0.55 -50.11 -1.08
CA ALA A 263 0.23 -50.57 0.28
C ALA A 263 -1.23 -50.30 0.67
N THR A 264 -1.75 -49.11 0.37
CA THR A 264 -3.14 -48.74 0.70
C THR A 264 -4.17 -49.54 -0.11
N VAL A 265 -3.93 -49.75 -1.42
CA VAL A 265 -4.77 -50.62 -2.26
C VAL A 265 -4.77 -52.07 -1.74
N GLY A 266 -3.61 -52.59 -1.33
CA GLY A 266 -3.50 -53.93 -0.74
C GLY A 266 -4.32 -54.10 0.54
N ILE A 267 -4.29 -53.12 1.44
CA ILE A 267 -5.07 -53.13 2.69
C ILE A 267 -6.58 -53.11 2.41
N VAL A 268 -7.04 -52.26 1.48
CA VAL A 268 -8.45 -52.20 1.07
C VAL A 268 -8.91 -53.51 0.43
N GLY A 269 -8.08 -54.11 -0.43
CA GLY A 269 -8.36 -55.43 -1.02
C GLY A 269 -8.52 -56.54 0.03
N LEU A 270 -7.65 -56.59 1.03
CA LEU A 270 -7.74 -57.53 2.15
C LEU A 270 -8.98 -57.29 3.01
N ALA A 271 -9.36 -56.04 3.28
CA ALA A 271 -10.57 -55.70 4.02
C ALA A 271 -11.84 -56.15 3.26
N LEU A 272 -11.91 -55.94 1.94
CA LEU A 272 -13.03 -56.41 1.11
C LEU A 272 -13.12 -57.94 1.04
N LEU A 273 -11.98 -58.65 1.04
CA LEU A 273 -11.93 -60.11 1.13
C LEU A 273 -12.37 -60.63 2.51
N ALA A 274 -12.06 -59.90 3.59
CA ALA A 274 -12.56 -60.21 4.93
C ALA A 274 -14.08 -59.99 5.06
N LEU A 275 -14.61 -58.91 4.46
CA LEU A 275 -16.05 -58.65 4.42
C LEU A 275 -16.80 -59.71 3.59
N ARG A 276 -16.22 -60.19 2.47
CA ARG A 276 -16.75 -61.34 1.72
C ARG A 276 -16.62 -62.70 2.45
N ARG A 277 -15.92 -62.75 3.59
CA ARG A 277 -15.80 -63.94 4.45
C ARG A 277 -16.73 -63.92 5.67
N GLN A 278 -17.62 -62.93 5.80
CA GLN A 278 -18.72 -62.96 6.78
C GLN A 278 -19.80 -63.97 6.32
N PRO A 279 -20.02 -65.10 7.03
CA PRO A 279 -21.09 -66.02 6.69
C PRO A 279 -22.43 -65.48 7.21
N SER A 280 -23.42 -65.35 6.34
CA SER A 280 -24.76 -64.86 6.69
C SER A 280 -25.45 -65.76 7.73
N ARG A 281 -25.44 -65.36 9.01
CA ARG A 281 -26.37 -65.90 10.01
C ARG A 281 -27.67 -65.09 9.96
N VAL A 282 -28.69 -65.72 9.38
CA VAL A 282 -30.01 -65.13 9.16
C VAL A 282 -30.83 -65.19 10.45
N GLN A 283 -31.11 -64.00 10.98
CA GLN A 283 -32.40 -63.55 11.50
C GLN A 283 -33.16 -64.43 12.52
N GLU A 284 -33.31 -63.91 13.74
CA GLU A 284 -34.60 -63.98 14.44
C GLU A 284 -34.84 -62.68 15.24
N GLU A 285 -35.97 -62.01 14.99
CA GLU A 285 -36.43 -60.86 15.77
C GLU A 285 -37.97 -60.85 15.74
N GLN A 286 -38.63 -61.24 16.85
CA GLN A 286 -40.05 -60.97 17.11
C GLN A 286 -40.30 -60.73 18.61
N LEU A 287 -40.19 -59.46 19.00
CA LEU A 287 -40.98 -58.73 20.02
C LEU A 287 -41.90 -59.56 20.95
N GLY A 288 -41.52 -59.75 22.24
CA GLY A 288 -42.40 -60.44 23.19
C GLY A 288 -42.04 -60.40 24.70
N ARG A 289 -42.68 -59.45 25.42
CA ARG A 289 -42.89 -59.39 26.90
C ARG A 289 -41.71 -59.10 27.87
N LEU A 290 -42.06 -58.22 28.83
CA LEU A 290 -41.44 -57.93 30.14
C LEU A 290 -41.65 -59.09 31.14
N PRO A 291 -41.05 -59.13 32.37
CA PRO A 291 -40.42 -58.02 33.10
C PRO A 291 -39.08 -58.29 33.85
N SER A 292 -38.54 -57.20 34.42
CA SER A 292 -37.68 -57.06 35.61
C SER A 292 -37.53 -58.26 36.57
N SER A 293 -36.30 -58.50 37.08
CA SER A 293 -35.98 -58.31 38.52
C SER A 293 -34.55 -58.73 38.98
N LYS A 294 -33.73 -57.73 39.33
CA LYS A 294 -32.82 -57.64 40.51
C LYS A 294 -31.62 -58.60 40.73
N ASN A 295 -30.59 -57.99 41.35
CA ASN A 295 -29.61 -58.53 42.32
C ASN A 295 -28.58 -59.61 41.90
N SER A 296 -27.33 -59.18 41.69
CA SER A 296 -26.17 -59.51 42.56
C SER A 296 -24.92 -58.74 42.06
N SER A 297 -24.60 -57.56 42.60
CA SER A 297 -23.84 -57.31 43.84
C SER A 297 -22.32 -57.48 43.73
N ALA A 298 -21.61 -56.35 43.84
CA ALA A 298 -20.19 -56.22 44.26
C ALA A 298 -19.10 -56.64 43.23
N LYS A 299 -17.87 -56.06 43.22
CA LYS A 299 -17.26 -55.06 44.12
C LYS A 299 -16.03 -54.36 43.48
N LYS A 300 -15.93 -53.03 43.63
CA LYS A 300 -14.69 -52.19 43.58
C LYS A 300 -13.84 -52.20 42.27
N ALA A 301 -13.09 -51.15 41.92
CA ALA A 301 -12.87 -49.79 42.47
C ALA A 301 -12.76 -48.77 41.31
N ARG A 302 -13.25 -47.52 41.42
CA ARG A 302 -12.47 -46.27 41.64
C ARG A 302 -11.07 -46.27 40.99
N THR A 303 -10.66 -45.24 40.24
CA THR A 303 -10.93 -43.78 40.34
C THR A 303 -11.29 -43.17 38.96
N ALA A 304 -12.06 -42.08 38.76
CA ALA A 304 -12.13 -40.73 39.37
C ALA A 304 -10.83 -39.90 39.18
N SER A 305 -10.78 -38.59 38.91
CA SER A 305 -11.77 -37.51 38.66
C SER A 305 -11.01 -36.26 38.10
N TYR A 306 -11.56 -35.17 37.57
CA TYR A 306 -12.94 -34.74 37.23
C TYR A 306 -12.90 -33.63 36.13
N LYS A 307 -13.91 -33.61 35.25
CA LYS A 307 -14.40 -32.53 34.36
C LYS A 307 -15.86 -32.90 34.02
N GLU A 308 -16.81 -32.02 33.73
CA GLU A 308 -16.81 -30.57 33.48
C GLU A 308 -18.16 -30.02 33.97
N ASN A 309 -18.30 -28.70 34.22
CA ASN A 309 -19.59 -28.09 34.59
C ASN A 309 -19.95 -26.96 33.62
N LYS A 310 -21.14 -27.05 33.01
CA LYS A 310 -21.74 -26.04 32.13
C LYS A 310 -23.14 -25.72 32.64
N LEU A 311 -23.51 -24.43 32.69
CA LEU A 311 -24.88 -23.91 32.65
C LEU A 311 -24.83 -22.43 32.23
N GLU A 312 -25.95 -21.90 31.73
CA GLU A 312 -26.05 -20.61 31.03
C GLU A 312 -27.14 -19.69 31.63
N GLU A 313 -27.36 -18.55 30.95
CA GLU A 313 -28.48 -17.60 31.07
C GLU A 313 -28.39 -16.48 32.13
N GLY A 314 -28.96 -15.32 31.79
CA GLY A 314 -28.98 -14.07 32.57
C GLY A 314 -30.41 -13.72 33.03
N PRO A 315 -30.94 -12.48 32.86
CA PRO A 315 -30.36 -11.25 32.27
C PRO A 315 -30.63 -9.98 33.14
N SER A 316 -30.63 -8.79 32.50
CA SER A 316 -31.40 -7.56 32.85
C SER A 316 -30.64 -6.29 33.30
N ALA A 317 -31.08 -5.16 32.70
CA ALA A 317 -30.93 -3.70 32.93
C ALA A 317 -30.43 -3.20 34.33
N ASP A 318 -29.98 -1.96 34.57
CA ASP A 318 -30.58 -0.65 34.25
C ASP A 318 -29.73 0.57 34.75
N GLU A 319 -30.09 1.77 34.29
CA GLU A 319 -29.93 3.14 34.85
C GLU A 319 -28.70 3.74 35.61
N ARG A 320 -28.46 5.03 35.25
CA ARG A 320 -28.20 6.25 36.07
C ARG A 320 -26.82 6.92 36.19
N GLN A 321 -26.92 8.23 36.47
CA GLN A 321 -25.90 9.28 36.38
C GLN A 321 -25.40 9.75 37.76
N SER A 322 -24.14 10.20 37.81
CA SER A 322 -23.58 11.25 38.70
C SER A 322 -22.12 11.46 38.28
N GLU A 323 -21.51 12.62 38.06
CA GLU A 323 -21.69 14.02 38.49
C GLU A 323 -21.14 14.37 39.90
N SER A 324 -20.55 15.57 40.00
CA SER A 324 -19.69 16.14 41.06
C SER A 324 -18.23 15.61 41.11
N GLY A 325 -17.21 16.45 41.36
CA GLY A 325 -17.24 17.92 41.35
C GLY A 325 -15.93 18.65 41.75
N ARG A 326 -15.80 19.89 41.22
CA ARG A 326 -15.22 21.14 41.80
C ARG A 326 -13.79 21.19 42.39
N GLY A 327 -13.15 22.36 42.22
CA GLY A 327 -11.83 22.72 42.77
C GLY A 327 -10.89 23.31 41.71
N SER A 328 -11.09 24.51 41.15
CA SER A 328 -11.12 25.85 41.78
C SER A 328 -9.79 26.27 42.41
N GLY A 329 -9.00 27.07 41.68
CA GLY A 329 -7.79 27.74 42.17
C GLY A 329 -7.43 28.94 41.28
N SER A 330 -7.28 30.13 41.85
CA SER A 330 -7.27 31.41 41.11
C SER A 330 -6.12 32.34 41.51
N GLY A 331 -5.52 33.02 40.52
CA GLY A 331 -4.66 34.20 40.69
C GLY A 331 -3.97 34.57 39.37
N SER A 332 -4.33 35.62 38.63
CA SER A 332 -4.28 37.08 38.90
C SER A 332 -2.86 37.66 38.90
N GLY A 333 -2.47 38.46 37.89
CA GLY A 333 -1.03 38.85 37.77
C GLY A 333 -0.55 39.95 36.80
N ARG A 334 -1.36 40.94 36.39
CA ARG A 334 -0.96 42.30 35.90
C ARG A 334 0.16 42.49 34.81
N LYS A 335 -0.24 43.26 33.77
CA LYS A 335 0.48 44.40 33.12
C LYS A 335 1.79 44.18 32.32
N SER A 336 1.63 44.37 31.00
CA SER A 336 2.27 45.42 30.18
C SER A 336 3.74 45.80 30.38
N ALA A 337 4.54 45.55 29.33
CA ALA A 337 5.63 46.44 28.88
C ALA A 337 5.64 46.47 27.34
N ALA A 338 6.09 47.58 26.75
CA ALA A 338 6.34 47.69 25.31
C ALA A 338 7.86 47.68 25.05
N GLY A 339 8.29 47.10 23.94
CA GLY A 339 9.69 47.04 23.53
C GLY A 339 9.79 46.68 22.04
N ALA A 340 10.70 47.32 21.33
CA ALA A 340 10.84 47.20 19.88
C ALA A 340 12.23 46.67 19.47
N THR A 341 12.45 46.58 18.16
CA THR A 341 13.73 46.42 17.44
C THR A 341 14.30 44.99 17.26
N SER A 342 14.22 44.53 16.00
CA SER A 342 15.35 44.27 15.09
C SER A 342 16.28 43.04 15.28
N LYS A 343 16.82 42.61 14.13
CA LYS A 343 17.75 41.49 13.85
C LYS A 343 17.15 40.08 13.98
N GLY A 344 17.55 39.10 13.15
CA GLY A 344 18.38 39.16 11.94
C GLY A 344 19.42 38.03 11.85
N GLY A 345 19.28 37.15 10.85
CA GLY A 345 20.06 35.90 10.73
C GLY A 345 19.49 34.78 11.60
N TRP A 346 19.86 33.51 11.42
CA TRP A 346 21.06 32.98 10.75
C TRP A 346 20.76 31.98 9.62
N CYS A 347 21.74 31.79 8.73
CA CYS A 347 21.93 30.55 7.97
C CYS A 347 23.09 29.75 8.60
N SER A 348 22.93 28.44 8.74
CA SER A 348 23.99 27.41 8.73
C SER A 348 23.31 26.05 8.53
#